data_AF-A0A7J4DU19-F1
#
_entry.id   AF-A0A7J4DU19-F1
#
_cell.length_a   1.000
_cell.length_b   1.000
_cell.length_c   1.000
_cell.angle_alpha   90.00
_cell.angle_beta   90.00
_cell.angle_gamma   90.00
#
_symmetry.space_group_name_H-M   'P 1'
#
loop_
_entity.id
_entity.type
_entity.pdbx_description
1 polymer ?
#
loop_
_entity_poly.entity_id
_entity_poly.type
_entity_poly.pdbx_seq_one_letter_code
_entity_poly.pdbx_strand_id
1 'polypeptide(L)'
;MISKEPVCSTFEILPPTLRRRIVEIVLAEGYSGKEVAELMGVSPSAVSRYIHGSLAPSPNTLCKLYYSVDERTRTKIAEELTLILWLYLRNVLEDAIKKNIDITSILEEIADYISLQLSKLMHKLR
;
A
#
# COMPACT_ATOMS: atom_id res chain seq x y z
N MET A 1 -8.65 -21.64 2.53
CA MET A 1 -7.45 -20.78 2.67
C MET A 1 -7.52 -19.74 1.57
N ILE A 2 -7.79 -18.48 1.90
CA ILE A 2 -7.73 -17.39 0.91
C ILE A 2 -6.25 -17.23 0.57
N SER A 3 -5.85 -17.45 -0.68
CA SER A 3 -4.50 -17.14 -1.13
C SER A 3 -4.22 -15.69 -0.75
N LYS A 4 -3.20 -15.43 0.08
CA LYS A 4 -2.84 -14.06 0.43
C LYS A 4 -2.50 -13.33 -0.86
N GLU A 5 -3.42 -12.50 -1.35
CA GLU A 5 -3.18 -11.68 -2.52
C GLU A 5 -1.98 -10.75 -2.24
N PRO A 6 -1.10 -10.47 -3.23
CA PRO A 6 0.18 -9.78 -3.01
C PRO A 6 0.07 -8.42 -2.30
N VAL A 7 -1.05 -7.73 -2.48
CA VAL A 7 -1.31 -6.45 -1.81
C VAL A 7 -1.48 -6.62 -0.29
N CYS A 8 -2.04 -7.73 0.17
CA CYS A 8 -2.30 -7.91 1.60
C CYS A 8 -1.05 -8.22 2.41
N SER A 9 -0.09 -8.96 1.83
CA SER A 9 1.24 -9.13 2.46
C SER A 9 2.01 -7.82 2.54
N THR A 10 1.77 -6.90 1.61
CA THR A 10 2.36 -5.55 1.65
C THR A 10 1.95 -4.79 2.92
N PHE A 11 0.71 -4.95 3.40
CA PHE A 11 0.29 -4.30 4.65
C PHE A 11 1.04 -4.81 5.89
N GLU A 12 1.62 -6.02 5.86
CA GLU A 12 2.38 -6.58 6.98
C GLU A 12 3.71 -5.84 7.20
N ILE A 13 4.31 -5.29 6.13
CA ILE A 13 5.59 -4.59 6.19
C ILE A 13 5.44 -3.07 6.41
N LEU A 14 4.20 -2.54 6.41
CA LEU A 14 3.98 -1.11 6.56
C LEU A 14 4.05 -0.66 8.04
N PRO A 15 4.75 0.46 8.32
CA PRO A 15 4.74 1.04 9.64
C PRO A 15 3.33 1.53 10.03
N PRO A 16 3.02 1.62 11.34
CA PRO A 16 1.71 2.04 11.83
C PRO A 16 1.19 3.35 11.24
N THR A 17 2.07 4.32 11.01
CA THR A 17 1.75 5.63 10.42
C THR A 17 1.15 5.49 9.03
N LEU A 18 1.75 4.67 8.16
CA LEU A 18 1.30 4.46 6.78
C LEU A 18 0.06 3.59 6.73
N ARG A 19 -0.09 2.64 7.67
CA ARG A 19 -1.34 1.88 7.82
C ARG A 19 -2.53 2.79 8.15
N ARG A 20 -2.35 3.84 8.94
CA ARG A 20 -3.38 4.86 9.19
C ARG A 20 -3.65 5.71 7.96
N ARG A 21 -2.60 6.08 7.21
CA ARG A 21 -2.72 6.84 5.97
C ARG A 21 -3.68 6.19 4.96
N ILE A 22 -3.69 4.86 4.86
CA ILE A 22 -4.64 4.15 3.99
C ILE A 22 -6.09 4.40 4.41
N VAL A 23 -6.38 4.47 5.70
CA VAL A 23 -7.73 4.80 6.21
C VAL A 23 -8.10 6.24 5.87
N GLU A 24 -7.15 7.18 5.99
CA GLU A 24 -7.37 8.58 5.60
C GLU A 24 -7.70 8.73 4.13
N ILE A 25 -7.06 7.96 3.23
CA ILE A 25 -7.36 7.97 1.80
C ILE A 25 -8.81 7.56 1.54
N VAL A 26 -9.27 6.48 2.18
CA VAL A 26 -10.65 6.00 2.01
C VAL A 26 -11.65 7.05 2.50
N LEU A 27 -11.38 7.69 3.64
CA LEU A 27 -12.22 8.78 4.14
C LEU A 27 -12.23 9.97 3.16
N ALA A 28 -11.09 10.29 2.55
CA ALA A 28 -10.97 11.38 1.58
C ALA A 28 -11.69 11.10 0.25
N GLU A 29 -11.85 9.83 -0.15
CA GLU A 29 -12.66 9.45 -1.31
C GLU A 29 -14.18 9.45 -1.02
N GLY A 30 -14.60 9.86 0.18
CA GLY A 30 -15.99 10.16 0.51
C GLY A 30 -16.70 9.14 1.40
N TYR A 31 -16.01 8.09 1.84
CA TYR A 31 -16.55 7.15 2.80
C TYR A 31 -16.67 7.79 4.19
N SER A 32 -17.80 7.57 4.86
CA SER A 32 -17.96 7.93 6.26
C SER A 32 -17.17 7.01 7.19
N GLY A 33 -16.84 7.49 8.38
CA GLY A 33 -16.18 6.65 9.39
C GLY A 33 -16.99 5.41 9.80
N LYS A 34 -18.33 5.46 9.65
CA LYS A 34 -19.21 4.31 9.88
C LYS A 34 -19.06 3.26 8.79
N GLU A 35 -19.08 3.67 7.52
CA GLU A 35 -18.88 2.76 6.39
C GLU A 35 -17.49 2.13 6.44
N VAL A 36 -16.44 2.92 6.71
CA VAL A 36 -15.08 2.40 6.88
C VAL A 36 -15.03 1.34 7.99
N ALA A 37 -15.70 1.58 9.12
CA ALA A 37 -15.75 0.60 10.22
C ALA A 37 -16.41 -0.72 9.80
N GLU A 38 -17.52 -0.63 9.06
CA GLU A 38 -18.25 -1.78 8.54
C GLU A 38 -17.41 -2.59 7.54
N LEU A 39 -16.79 -1.93 6.56
CA LEU A 39 -15.91 -2.56 5.56
C LEU A 39 -14.70 -3.26 6.22
N MET A 40 -14.18 -2.67 7.28
CA MET A 40 -13.06 -3.22 8.06
C MET A 40 -13.49 -4.35 9.02
N GLY A 41 -14.78 -4.43 9.36
CA GLY A 41 -15.30 -5.29 10.42
C GLY A 41 -14.78 -4.89 11.81
N VAL A 42 -14.76 -3.59 12.12
CA VAL A 42 -14.33 -3.01 13.41
C VAL A 42 -15.37 -2.05 13.97
N SER A 43 -15.18 -1.58 15.20
CA SER A 43 -16.07 -0.57 15.78
C SER A 43 -15.82 0.83 15.18
N PRO A 44 -16.83 1.72 15.11
CA PRO A 44 -16.62 3.12 14.73
C PRO A 44 -15.60 3.84 15.61
N SER A 45 -15.51 3.47 16.89
CA SER A 45 -14.50 3.99 17.82
C SER A 45 -13.07 3.60 17.42
N ALA A 46 -12.86 2.41 16.84
CA ALA A 46 -11.55 2.02 16.31
C ALA A 46 -11.13 2.91 15.14
N VAL A 47 -12.06 3.23 14.22
CA VAL A 47 -11.80 4.14 13.10
C VAL A 47 -11.43 5.53 13.59
N SER A 48 -12.16 6.09 14.55
CA SER A 48 -11.80 7.36 15.19
C SER A 48 -10.38 7.33 15.79
N ARG A 49 -10.01 6.22 16.45
CA ARG A 49 -8.66 6.05 16.99
C ARG A 49 -7.58 5.94 15.91
N TYR A 50 -7.89 5.39 14.73
CA TYR A 50 -6.99 5.39 13.57
C TYR A 50 -6.75 6.82 13.08
N ILE A 51 -7.80 7.62 12.94
CA ILE A 51 -7.73 9.02 12.48
C ILE A 51 -6.90 9.87 13.45
N HIS A 52 -7.14 9.74 14.75
CA HIS A 52 -6.41 10.51 15.77
C HIS A 52 -5.05 9.91 16.15
N GLY A 53 -4.65 8.82 15.51
CA GLY A 53 -3.32 8.24 15.68
C GLY A 53 -3.08 7.45 16.98
N SER A 54 -4.10 7.18 17.78
CA SER A 54 -3.96 6.39 19.02
C SER A 54 -4.01 4.87 18.80
N LEU A 55 -4.28 4.43 17.58
CA LEU A 55 -4.28 3.04 17.15
C LEU A 55 -3.90 2.98 15.66
N ALA A 56 -3.37 1.84 15.19
CA ALA A 56 -3.19 1.57 13.77
C ALA A 56 -3.97 0.31 13.37
N PRO A 57 -4.56 0.29 12.16
CA PRO A 57 -5.31 -0.87 11.71
C PRO A 57 -4.37 -2.06 11.46
N SER A 58 -4.84 -3.27 11.76
CA SER A 58 -4.07 -4.48 11.47
C SER A 58 -3.94 -4.71 9.96
N PRO A 59 -2.90 -5.44 9.48
CA PRO A 59 -2.79 -5.79 8.06
C PRO A 59 -4.03 -6.50 7.52
N ASN A 60 -4.62 -7.41 8.32
CA ASN A 60 -5.85 -8.12 7.94
C ASN A 60 -7.05 -7.16 7.82
N THR A 61 -7.15 -6.17 8.70
CA THR A 61 -8.20 -5.15 8.65
C THR A 61 -8.08 -4.28 7.41
N LEU A 62 -6.85 -3.89 7.03
CA LEU A 62 -6.60 -3.14 5.79
C LEU A 62 -6.86 -3.99 4.54
N CYS A 63 -6.54 -5.28 4.57
CA CYS A 63 -6.84 -6.21 3.48
C CYS A 63 -8.35 -6.28 3.21
N LYS A 64 -9.18 -6.36 4.27
CA LYS A 64 -10.64 -6.28 4.14
C LYS A 64 -11.07 -4.95 3.51
N LEU A 65 -10.59 -3.83 4.05
CA LEU A 65 -10.91 -2.50 3.53
C LEU A 65 -10.58 -2.38 2.03
N TYR A 66 -9.38 -2.79 1.64
CA TYR A 66 -8.91 -2.71 0.26
C TYR A 66 -9.83 -3.45 -0.70
N TYR A 67 -10.32 -4.65 -0.38
CA TYR A 67 -11.21 -5.37 -1.29
C TYR A 67 -12.67 -4.94 -1.24
N SER A 68 -13.09 -4.25 -0.18
CA SER A 68 -14.48 -3.82 0.00
C SER A 68 -14.76 -2.40 -0.51
N VAL A 69 -13.74 -1.61 -0.82
CA VAL A 69 -13.91 -0.30 -1.48
C VAL A 69 -14.03 -0.43 -3.01
N ASP A 70 -14.53 0.61 -3.66
CA ASP A 70 -14.69 0.67 -5.11
C ASP A 70 -13.33 0.70 -5.86
N GLU A 71 -13.37 0.43 -7.17
CA GLU A 71 -12.16 0.35 -7.99
C GLU A 71 -11.32 1.63 -8.00
N ARG A 72 -11.95 2.81 -8.04
CA ARG A 72 -11.22 4.09 -8.03
C ARG A 72 -10.50 4.27 -6.70
N THR A 73 -11.16 4.00 -5.58
CA THR A 73 -10.54 4.08 -4.26
C THR A 73 -9.41 3.05 -4.11
N ARG A 74 -9.58 1.82 -4.62
CA ARG A 74 -8.49 0.83 -4.67
C ARG A 74 -7.28 1.30 -5.45
N THR A 75 -7.49 1.93 -6.61
CA THR A 75 -6.41 2.51 -7.41
C THR A 75 -5.67 3.58 -6.62
N LYS A 76 -6.38 4.47 -5.90
CA LYS A 76 -5.73 5.48 -5.05
C LYS A 76 -4.89 4.87 -3.93
N ILE A 77 -5.39 3.82 -3.28
CA ILE A 77 -4.63 3.08 -2.27
C ILE A 77 -3.38 2.45 -2.91
N ALA A 78 -3.52 1.80 -4.07
CA ALA A 78 -2.40 1.17 -4.76
C ALA A 78 -1.34 2.19 -5.19
N GLU A 79 -1.75 3.35 -5.74
CA GLU A 79 -0.87 4.47 -6.08
C GLU A 79 -0.05 4.93 -4.87
N GLU A 80 -0.71 5.19 -3.74
CA GLU A 80 -0.03 5.62 -2.51
C GLU A 80 0.95 4.54 -2.02
N LEU A 81 0.54 3.26 -2.01
CA LEU A 81 1.40 2.15 -1.61
C LEU A 81 2.65 2.04 -2.48
N THR A 82 2.48 2.13 -3.81
CA THR A 82 3.60 2.10 -4.76
C THR A 82 4.56 3.26 -4.52
N LEU A 83 4.06 4.48 -4.35
CA LEU A 83 4.89 5.67 -4.08
C LEU A 83 5.69 5.51 -2.78
N ILE A 84 5.03 5.07 -1.71
CA ILE A 84 5.66 4.81 -0.42
C ILE A 84 6.78 3.79 -0.57
N LEU A 85 6.48 2.61 -1.12
CA LEU A 85 7.46 1.53 -1.24
C LEU A 85 8.65 1.93 -2.10
N TRP A 86 8.41 2.68 -3.18
CA TRP A 86 9.47 3.23 -4.02
C TRP A 86 10.40 4.16 -3.23
N LEU A 87 9.85 5.05 -2.39
CA LEU A 87 10.66 5.94 -1.56
C LEU A 87 11.54 5.16 -0.57
N TYR A 88 10.99 4.13 0.07
CA TYR A 88 11.76 3.26 0.97
C TYR A 88 12.87 2.52 0.22
N LEU A 89 12.54 1.91 -0.93
CA LEU A 89 13.51 1.21 -1.77
C LEU A 89 14.62 2.15 -2.22
N ARG A 90 14.28 3.34 -2.72
CA ARG A 90 15.25 4.36 -3.15
C ARG A 90 16.24 4.70 -2.03
N ASN A 91 15.74 4.94 -0.82
CA ASN A 91 16.61 5.27 0.32
C ASN A 91 17.58 4.12 0.66
N VAL A 92 17.13 2.87 0.57
CA VAL A 92 17.98 1.69 0.78
C VAL A 92 19.05 1.57 -0.32
N LEU A 93 18.67 1.76 -1.58
CA LEU A 93 19.60 1.73 -2.71
C LEU A 93 20.65 2.85 -2.60
N GLU A 94 20.24 4.07 -2.22
CA GLU A 94 21.15 5.19 -2.00
C GLU A 94 22.16 4.92 -0.88
N ASP A 95 21.73 4.33 0.24
CA ASP A 95 22.63 3.95 1.33
C ASP A 95 23.61 2.86 0.91
N ALA A 96 23.15 1.84 0.18
CA ALA A 96 24.00 0.78 -0.35
C ALA A 96 25.07 1.32 -1.31
N ILE A 97 24.69 2.23 -2.23
CA ILE A 97 25.63 2.91 -3.13
C ILE A 97 26.67 3.72 -2.33
N LYS A 98 26.22 4.51 -1.33
CA LYS A 98 27.14 5.30 -0.47
C LYS A 98 28.14 4.42 0.28
N LYS A 99 27.76 3.19 0.62
CA LYS A 99 28.60 2.20 1.31
C LYS A 99 29.42 1.31 0.37
N ASN A 100 29.38 1.56 -0.95
CA ASN A 100 30.02 0.74 -1.97
C ASN A 100 29.63 -0.75 -1.89
N ILE A 101 28.37 -1.04 -1.51
CA ILE A 101 27.83 -2.40 -1.55
C ILE A 101 27.48 -2.72 -3.00
N ASP A 102 27.97 -3.84 -3.52
CA ASP A 102 27.59 -4.30 -4.86
C ASP A 102 26.12 -4.75 -4.86
N ILE A 103 25.29 -3.97 -5.53
CA ILE A 103 23.85 -4.18 -5.71
C ILE A 103 23.48 -4.26 -7.20
N THR A 104 24.46 -4.52 -8.07
CA THR A 104 24.28 -4.47 -9.54
C THR A 104 23.18 -5.42 -10.00
N SER A 105 23.22 -6.67 -9.55
CA SER A 105 22.20 -7.67 -9.91
C SER A 105 20.79 -7.30 -9.45
N ILE A 106 20.67 -6.66 -8.28
CA ILE A 106 19.37 -6.19 -7.74
C ILE A 106 18.83 -5.05 -8.62
N LEU A 107 19.69 -4.11 -9.02
CA LEU A 107 19.30 -3.00 -9.89
C LEU A 107 18.86 -3.49 -11.27
N GLU A 108 19.58 -4.47 -11.83
CA GLU A 108 19.21 -5.13 -13.10
C GLU A 108 17.85 -5.81 -12.99
N GLU A 109 17.61 -6.60 -11.94
CA GLU A 109 16.33 -7.28 -11.71
C GLU A 109 15.16 -6.27 -11.59
N ILE A 110 15.36 -5.18 -10.85
CA ILE A 110 14.37 -4.10 -10.73
C ILE A 110 14.11 -3.46 -12.09
N ALA A 111 15.15 -3.13 -12.85
CA ALA A 111 15.04 -2.48 -14.16
C ALA A 111 14.30 -3.36 -15.18
N ASP A 112 14.63 -4.65 -15.22
CA ASP A 112 13.97 -5.63 -16.09
C ASP A 112 12.48 -5.78 -15.73
N TYR A 113 12.17 -5.89 -14.44
CA TYR A 113 10.78 -5.99 -13.98
C TYR A 113 9.96 -4.75 -14.37
N ILE A 114 10.49 -3.54 -14.13
CA ILE A 114 9.80 -2.29 -14.49
C ILE A 114 9.59 -2.21 -16.01
N SER A 115 10.62 -2.52 -16.79
CA SER A 115 10.55 -2.52 -18.25
C SER A 115 9.47 -3.45 -18.78
N LEU A 116 9.37 -4.65 -18.20
CA LEU A 116 8.32 -5.61 -18.53
C LEU A 116 6.91 -5.09 -18.20
N GLN A 117 6.71 -4.45 -17.04
CA GLN A 117 5.40 -3.90 -16.68
C GLN A 117 5.00 -2.72 -17.57
N LEU A 118 5.94 -1.83 -17.91
CA LEU A 118 5.68 -0.71 -18.82
C LEU A 118 5.27 -1.21 -20.21
N SER A 119 5.95 -2.22 -20.74
CA SER A 119 5.57 -2.84 -22.02
C SER A 119 4.13 -3.36 -21.98
N LYS A 120 3.75 -4.09 -20.92
CA LYS A 120 2.37 -4.59 -20.75
C LYS A 120 1.34 -3.47 -20.68
N LEU A 121 1.66 -2.36 -20.01
CA LEU A 121 0.76 -1.19 -19.93
C LEU A 121 0.59 -0.52 -21.29
N MET A 122 1.69 -0.32 -22.03
CA MET A 122 1.65 0.29 -23.37
C MET A 122 0.82 -0.53 -24.36
N HIS A 123 0.86 -1.87 -24.26
CA HIS A 123 0.04 -2.74 -25.10
C HIS A 123 -1.45 -2.69 -24.78
N LYS A 124 -1.84 -2.40 -23.53
CA LYS A 124 -3.27 -2.25 -23.15
C LYS A 124 -3.89 -0.94 -23.62
N LEU A 125 -3.08 0.06 -23.97
CA LEU A 125 -3.52 1.39 -24.38
C LEU A 125 -3.64 1.55 -25.91
N ARG A 126 -3.31 0.50 -26.68
CA ARG A 126 -3.47 0.43 -28.13
C ARG A 126 -4.69 -0.40 -28.48
#